data_AF-A0A497FAQ9-F1
#
_entry.id   AF-A0A497FAQ9-F1
#
_cell.length_a   1.000
_cell.length_b   1.000
_cell.length_c   1.000
_cell.angle_alpha   90.00
_cell.angle_beta   90.00
_cell.angle_gamma   90.00
#
_symmetry.space_group_name_H-M   'P 1'
#
loop_
_entity.id
_entity.type
_entity.pdbx_description
1 polymer ?
#
loop_
_entity_poly.entity_id
_entity_poly.type
_entity_poly.pdbx_seq_one_letter_code
_entity_poly.pdbx_strand_id
1 'polypeptide(L)'
;MKVTRGQVPRTVDTVLLTGNGVEEVRVLKIIAEKFNHRGKVIIIPTLPTRTGVRGVIEQLSTLLHKTRPRYCLIIIDREHVPNKDVFSSTLKQYGFEVLDIKELNDHALVITCRKGPKQVTIYIAISGFTEKGNIEENIRKLREVIGEAATKEELLKRASMKHLEQAFPGLTTILKLLSENT
;
A
#
# COMPACT_ATOMS: atom_id res chain seq x y z
N MET A 1 -2.35 14.44 -0.07
CA MET A 1 -3.24 13.45 -0.65
C MET A 1 -4.28 13.26 0.41
N LYS A 2 -5.54 13.53 0.09
CA LYS A 2 -6.59 13.41 1.12
C LYS A 2 -7.08 11.97 1.12
N VAL A 3 -6.86 11.26 2.22
CA VAL A 3 -7.44 9.93 2.44
C VAL A 3 -8.88 10.12 2.88
N THR A 4 -9.85 9.65 2.08
CA THR A 4 -11.28 9.83 2.37
C THR A 4 -11.98 8.48 2.42
N ARG A 5 -12.84 8.27 3.42
CA ARG A 5 -13.69 7.07 3.53
C ARG A 5 -15.03 7.29 2.82
N GLY A 6 -15.50 6.28 2.09
CA GLY A 6 -16.93 6.14 1.79
C GLY A 6 -17.50 6.92 0.60
N GLN A 7 -16.73 7.15 -0.47
CA GLN A 7 -17.31 7.59 -1.75
C GLN A 7 -17.04 6.55 -2.85
N VAL A 8 -18.00 6.38 -3.76
CA VAL A 8 -17.79 5.72 -5.06
C VAL A 8 -17.60 6.83 -6.09
N PRO A 9 -16.40 7.40 -6.27
CA PRO A 9 -16.22 8.44 -7.27
C PRO A 9 -16.23 7.81 -8.67
N ARG A 10 -16.79 8.56 -9.63
CA ARG A 10 -16.95 8.12 -11.03
C ARG A 10 -15.60 7.88 -11.74
N THR A 11 -14.52 8.47 -11.23
CA THR A 11 -13.12 8.24 -11.63
C THR A 11 -12.26 8.19 -10.36
N VAL A 12 -11.79 7.00 -9.97
CA VAL A 12 -10.84 6.85 -8.87
C VAL A 12 -9.45 6.73 -9.48
N ASP A 13 -8.56 7.67 -9.22
CA ASP A 13 -7.17 7.52 -9.68
C ASP A 13 -6.46 6.42 -8.91
N THR A 14 -6.57 6.41 -7.57
CA THR A 14 -5.90 5.41 -6.72
C THR A 14 -6.81 4.89 -5.61
N VAL A 15 -6.91 3.57 -5.50
CA VAL A 15 -7.58 2.89 -4.37
C VAL A 15 -6.55 2.24 -3.47
N LEU A 16 -6.71 2.36 -2.15
CA LEU A 16 -5.94 1.64 -1.15
C LEU A 16 -6.69 0.37 -0.75
N LEU A 17 -5.98 -0.75 -0.77
CA LEU A 17 -6.37 -1.99 -0.13
C LEU A 17 -5.35 -2.34 0.95
N THR A 18 -5.84 -2.84 2.08
CA THR A 18 -5.03 -3.11 3.26
C THR A 18 -5.08 -4.60 3.59
N GLY A 19 -3.92 -5.21 3.81
CA GLY A 19 -3.82 -6.59 4.22
C GLY A 19 -4.29 -6.80 5.65
N ASN A 20 -4.06 -5.85 6.56
CA ASN A 20 -4.30 -6.02 7.99
C ASN A 20 -5.20 -4.97 8.65
N GLY A 21 -5.46 -3.82 8.00
CA GLY A 21 -6.63 -2.99 8.28
C GLY A 21 -6.35 -1.57 8.82
N VAL A 22 -6.97 -1.21 9.96
CA VAL A 22 -7.13 0.19 10.40
C VAL A 22 -5.79 0.88 10.74
N GLU A 23 -4.83 0.16 11.30
CA GLU A 23 -3.54 0.74 11.67
C GLU A 23 -2.71 1.15 10.43
N GLU A 24 -2.70 0.31 9.40
CA GLU A 24 -2.04 0.62 8.11
C GLU A 24 -2.61 1.90 7.49
N VAL A 25 -3.94 2.07 7.55
CA VAL A 25 -4.62 3.29 7.10
C VAL A 25 -4.15 4.52 7.88
N ARG A 26 -4.01 4.38 9.21
CA ARG A 26 -3.62 5.48 10.10
C ARG A 26 -2.19 5.92 9.83
N VAL A 27 -1.27 4.96 9.73
CA VAL A 27 0.14 5.19 9.41
C VAL A 27 0.27 5.83 8.02
N LEU A 28 -0.40 5.25 7.01
CA LEU A 28 -0.41 5.80 5.66
C LEU A 28 -0.87 7.25 5.64
N LYS A 29 -1.98 7.57 6.33
CA LYS A 29 -2.53 8.94 6.32
C LYS A 29 -1.49 9.95 6.80
N ILE A 30 -0.79 9.66 7.90
CA ILE A 30 0.20 10.57 8.49
C ILE A 30 1.45 10.66 7.61
N ILE A 31 1.96 9.52 7.11
CA ILE A 31 3.15 9.52 6.26
C ILE A 31 2.87 10.20 4.93
N ALA A 32 1.70 9.92 4.33
CA ALA A 32 1.29 10.55 3.09
C ALA A 32 1.29 12.07 3.25
N GLU A 33 0.75 12.66 4.31
CA GLU A 33 0.72 14.13 4.51
C GLU A 33 2.07 14.85 4.30
N LYS A 34 3.20 14.17 4.44
CA LYS A 34 4.55 14.74 4.24
C LYS A 34 5.03 14.83 2.78
N PHE A 35 4.34 14.21 1.83
CA PHE A 35 4.69 14.29 0.40
C PHE A 35 4.03 15.50 -0.28
N ASN A 36 4.53 15.93 -1.44
CA ASN A 36 3.82 16.94 -2.26
C ASN A 36 2.77 16.24 -3.13
N HIS A 37 1.54 16.75 -3.10
CA HIS A 37 0.37 15.94 -3.40
C HIS A 37 -0.40 16.31 -4.65
N ARG A 38 -0.10 17.43 -5.30
CA ARG A 38 -0.71 17.91 -6.57
C ARG A 38 -2.22 17.55 -6.75
N GLY A 39 -3.03 17.63 -5.69
CA GLY A 39 -4.48 17.34 -5.73
C GLY A 39 -4.92 15.86 -5.69
N LYS A 40 -4.02 14.89 -5.50
CA LYS A 40 -4.31 13.45 -5.56
C LYS A 40 -5.14 12.93 -4.37
N VAL A 41 -6.03 11.97 -4.63
CA VAL A 41 -6.94 11.37 -3.63
C VAL A 41 -6.77 9.85 -3.61
N ILE A 42 -6.61 9.28 -2.41
CA ILE A 42 -6.66 7.82 -2.19
C ILE A 42 -8.03 7.43 -1.63
N ILE A 43 -8.70 6.58 -2.42
CA ILE A 43 -9.84 5.70 -2.15
C ILE A 43 -9.64 4.67 -1.04
N ILE A 44 -10.24 4.74 0.16
CA ILE A 44 -10.38 3.53 1.00
C ILE A 44 -11.77 2.94 0.81
N PRO A 45 -11.91 1.77 0.17
CA PRO A 45 -13.20 1.16 -0.08
C PRO A 45 -13.75 0.51 1.20
N THR A 46 -15.06 0.56 1.39
CA THR A 46 -15.74 -0.16 2.48
C THR A 46 -15.97 -1.60 2.04
N LEU A 47 -14.96 -2.45 2.19
CA LEU A 47 -15.04 -3.90 1.91
C LEU A 47 -14.71 -4.69 3.17
N PRO A 48 -15.25 -5.91 3.35
CA PRO A 48 -14.85 -6.78 4.45
C PRO A 48 -13.34 -7.03 4.36
N THR A 49 -12.60 -6.70 5.43
CA THR A 49 -11.15 -6.91 5.47
C THR A 49 -10.86 -8.40 5.37
N ARG A 50 -10.02 -8.77 4.41
CA ARG A 50 -9.49 -10.13 4.26
C ARG A 50 -7.99 -10.05 4.41
N THR A 51 -7.43 -10.91 5.25
CA THR A 51 -6.00 -10.88 5.54
C THR A 51 -5.18 -11.56 4.44
N GLY A 52 -3.97 -11.03 4.25
CA GLY A 52 -2.99 -11.58 3.33
C GLY A 52 -3.25 -11.37 1.84
N VAL A 53 -2.34 -11.89 1.02
CA VAL A 53 -2.27 -11.61 -0.42
C VAL A 53 -3.54 -12.02 -1.17
N ARG A 54 -4.06 -13.22 -0.87
CA ARG A 54 -5.30 -13.72 -1.47
C ARG A 54 -6.49 -12.80 -1.17
N GLY A 55 -6.62 -12.39 0.10
CA GLY A 55 -7.69 -11.51 0.54
C GLY A 55 -7.69 -10.18 -0.21
N VAL A 56 -6.53 -9.56 -0.33
CA VAL A 56 -6.37 -8.27 -1.01
C VAL A 56 -6.62 -8.39 -2.52
N ILE A 57 -6.14 -9.46 -3.18
CA ILE A 57 -6.37 -9.66 -4.62
C ILE A 57 -7.84 -9.97 -4.92
N GLU A 58 -8.53 -10.70 -4.05
CA GLU A 58 -9.97 -10.92 -4.15
C GLU A 58 -10.77 -9.62 -4.03
N GLN A 59 -10.38 -8.75 -3.10
CA GLN A 59 -10.95 -7.41 -2.98
C GLN A 59 -10.70 -6.58 -4.23
N LEU A 60 -9.48 -6.58 -4.77
CA LEU A 60 -9.15 -5.89 -6.02
C LEU A 60 -10.00 -6.41 -7.19
N SER A 61 -10.12 -7.74 -7.31
CA SER A 61 -10.96 -8.39 -8.31
C SER A 61 -12.41 -7.88 -8.21
N THR A 62 -12.99 -7.90 -7.01
CA THR A 62 -14.36 -7.41 -6.74
C THR A 62 -14.51 -5.92 -7.06
N LEU A 63 -13.53 -5.12 -6.67
CA LEU A 63 -13.50 -3.68 -6.89
C LEU A 63 -13.43 -3.34 -8.38
N LEU A 64 -12.62 -4.07 -9.15
CA LEU A 64 -12.53 -3.92 -10.60
C LEU A 64 -13.83 -4.29 -11.31
N HIS A 65 -14.72 -5.09 -10.73
CA HIS A 65 -16.05 -5.29 -11.33
C HIS A 65 -16.92 -4.04 -11.18
N LYS A 66 -16.87 -3.38 -10.01
CA LYS A 66 -17.73 -2.24 -9.66
C LYS A 66 -17.19 -0.88 -10.11
N THR A 67 -15.87 -0.77 -10.29
CA THR A 67 -15.16 0.49 -10.57
C THR A 67 -14.08 0.29 -11.64
N ARG A 68 -13.34 1.36 -11.97
CA ARG A 68 -12.21 1.34 -12.91
C ARG A 68 -11.01 2.14 -12.36
N PRO A 69 -10.41 1.73 -11.23
CA PRO A 69 -9.20 2.36 -10.73
C PRO A 69 -8.05 2.20 -11.73
N ARG A 70 -7.34 3.29 -11.99
CA ARG A 70 -6.08 3.25 -12.76
C ARG A 70 -4.95 2.66 -11.93
N TYR A 71 -4.93 3.02 -10.64
CA TYR A 71 -3.92 2.60 -9.68
C TYR A 71 -4.55 1.94 -8.45
N CYS A 72 -3.86 0.93 -7.92
CA CYS A 72 -4.18 0.31 -6.65
C CYS A 72 -2.94 0.34 -5.75
N LEU A 73 -3.06 0.81 -4.52
CA LEU A 73 -2.03 0.72 -3.49
C LEU A 73 -2.40 -0.42 -2.55
N ILE A 74 -1.50 -1.38 -2.35
CA ILE A 74 -1.61 -2.44 -1.37
C ILE A 74 -0.58 -2.19 -0.28
N ILE A 75 -1.01 -2.17 0.98
CA ILE A 75 -0.13 -2.27 2.15
C ILE A 75 -0.37 -3.63 2.78
N ILE A 76 0.69 -4.38 3.03
CA ILE A 76 0.59 -5.73 3.58
C ILE A 76 1.81 -6.05 4.45
N ASP A 77 1.58 -6.76 5.55
CA ASP A 77 2.66 -7.23 6.42
C ASP A 77 3.45 -8.39 5.79
N ARG A 78 4.77 -8.42 6.03
CA ARG A 78 5.71 -9.42 5.49
C ARG A 78 5.37 -10.83 5.93
N GLU A 79 4.78 -11.00 7.12
CA GLU A 79 4.29 -12.30 7.59
C GLU A 79 3.23 -12.94 6.67
N HIS A 80 2.60 -12.14 5.80
CA HIS A 80 1.64 -12.61 4.80
C HIS A 80 2.22 -12.76 3.39
N VAL A 81 3.51 -12.48 3.21
CA VAL A 81 4.21 -12.51 1.92
C VAL A 81 5.36 -13.53 2.02
N PRO A 82 5.09 -14.83 1.84
CA PRO A 82 6.14 -15.86 1.92
C PRO A 82 7.23 -15.67 0.85
N ASN A 83 6.84 -15.16 -0.32
CA ASN A 83 7.73 -14.72 -1.40
C ASN A 83 6.98 -13.72 -2.29
N LYS A 84 7.68 -12.93 -3.11
CA LYS A 84 7.03 -11.94 -4.01
C LYS A 84 6.26 -12.59 -5.17
N ASP A 85 6.62 -13.82 -5.57
CA ASP A 85 5.92 -14.55 -6.64
C ASP A 85 4.48 -14.91 -6.29
N VAL A 86 4.13 -14.95 -5.00
CA VAL A 86 2.77 -15.17 -4.52
C VAL A 86 1.78 -14.15 -5.09
N PHE A 87 2.21 -12.91 -5.36
CA PHE A 87 1.34 -11.90 -5.96
C PHE A 87 0.99 -12.27 -7.41
N SER A 88 1.99 -12.62 -8.22
CA SER A 88 1.78 -12.93 -9.64
C SER A 88 0.96 -14.19 -9.83
N SER A 89 1.22 -15.23 -9.04
CA SER A 89 0.48 -16.50 -9.06
C SER A 89 -0.98 -16.30 -8.60
N THR A 90 -1.19 -15.55 -7.52
CA THR A 90 -2.54 -15.25 -7.02
C THR A 90 -3.31 -14.36 -8.01
N LEU A 91 -2.69 -13.34 -8.61
CA LEU A 91 -3.32 -12.53 -9.65
C LEU A 91 -3.81 -13.41 -10.82
N LYS A 92 -2.97 -14.33 -11.31
CA LYS A 92 -3.35 -15.28 -12.36
C LYS A 92 -4.55 -16.15 -11.96
N GLN A 93 -4.59 -16.65 -10.73
CA GLN A 93 -5.73 -17.43 -10.21
C GLN A 93 -7.05 -16.65 -10.22
N TYR A 94 -7.01 -15.34 -9.99
CA TYR A 94 -8.19 -14.47 -10.04
C TYR A 94 -8.47 -13.90 -11.46
N GLY A 95 -7.83 -14.46 -12.49
CA GLY A 95 -8.08 -14.13 -13.90
C GLY A 95 -7.38 -12.86 -14.39
N PHE A 96 -6.31 -12.43 -13.72
CA PHE A 96 -5.47 -11.34 -14.20
C PHE A 96 -4.35 -11.87 -15.09
N GLU A 97 -4.12 -11.16 -16.18
CA GLU A 97 -2.92 -11.25 -16.99
C GLU A 97 -1.88 -10.27 -16.42
N VAL A 98 -0.71 -10.79 -16.02
CA VAL A 98 0.39 -9.97 -15.53
C VAL A 98 1.20 -9.51 -16.75
N LEU A 99 1.28 -8.20 -16.94
CA LEU A 99 1.97 -7.56 -18.08
C LEU A 99 3.41 -7.19 -17.75
N ASP A 100 3.63 -6.69 -16.52
CA ASP A 100 4.95 -6.27 -16.05
C ASP A 100 5.06 -6.41 -14.53
N ILE A 101 6.25 -6.74 -14.05
CA ILE A 101 6.61 -6.78 -12.62
C ILE A 101 7.92 -6.02 -12.45
N LYS A 102 7.87 -4.94 -11.67
CA LYS A 102 9.04 -4.13 -11.32
C LYS A 102 9.27 -4.18 -9.82
N GLU A 103 10.32 -4.87 -9.40
CA GLU A 103 10.80 -4.79 -8.02
C GLU A 103 11.59 -3.50 -7.82
N LEU A 104 11.16 -2.68 -6.86
CA LEU A 104 11.84 -1.42 -6.53
C LEU A 104 12.85 -1.62 -5.41
N ASN A 105 12.52 -2.48 -4.45
CA ASN A 105 13.39 -2.96 -3.37
C ASN A 105 12.72 -4.17 -2.66
N ASP A 106 13.29 -4.61 -1.54
CA ASP A 106 12.77 -5.73 -0.73
C ASP A 106 11.39 -5.49 -0.10
N HIS A 107 10.98 -4.23 -0.02
CA HIS A 107 9.74 -3.79 0.60
C HIS A 107 8.75 -3.16 -0.38
N ALA A 108 9.10 -3.05 -1.67
CA ALA A 108 8.28 -2.40 -2.67
C ALA A 108 8.37 -3.07 -4.04
N LEU A 109 7.21 -3.33 -4.63
CA LEU A 109 7.11 -3.78 -6.01
C LEU A 109 5.89 -3.17 -6.71
N VAL A 110 5.95 -3.11 -8.03
CA VAL A 110 4.88 -2.62 -8.90
C VAL A 110 4.52 -3.71 -9.89
N ILE A 111 3.23 -3.99 -10.02
CA ILE A 111 2.71 -4.99 -10.95
C ILE A 111 1.71 -4.31 -11.87
N THR A 112 1.97 -4.33 -13.17
CA THR A 112 0.98 -3.93 -14.16
C THR A 112 0.23 -5.17 -14.61
N CYS A 113 -1.09 -5.15 -14.49
CA CYS A 113 -1.91 -6.29 -14.88
C CYS A 113 -3.21 -5.86 -15.56
N ARG A 114 -3.81 -6.84 -16.25
CA ARG A 114 -5.04 -6.67 -17.01
C ARG A 114 -6.05 -7.73 -16.58
N LYS A 115 -7.31 -7.34 -16.38
CA LYS A 115 -8.44 -8.25 -16.19
C LYS A 115 -9.53 -7.91 -17.20
N GLY A 116 -9.64 -8.73 -18.25
CA GLY A 116 -10.48 -8.42 -19.42
C GLY A 116 -10.06 -7.09 -20.07
N PRO A 117 -10.97 -6.13 -20.31
CA PRO A 117 -10.62 -4.85 -20.93
C PRO A 117 -10.00 -3.83 -19.94
N LYS A 118 -9.85 -4.19 -18.65
CA LYS A 118 -9.43 -3.25 -17.61
C LYS A 118 -7.96 -3.49 -17.27
N GLN A 119 -7.14 -2.45 -17.43
CA GLN A 119 -5.75 -2.44 -16.98
C GLN A 119 -5.65 -1.68 -15.66
N VAL A 120 -4.85 -2.20 -14.72
CA VAL A 120 -4.57 -1.59 -13.43
C VAL A 120 -3.08 -1.73 -13.11
N THR A 121 -2.50 -0.70 -12.50
CA THR A 121 -1.15 -0.78 -11.92
C THR A 121 -1.26 -0.90 -10.41
N ILE A 122 -0.69 -1.96 -9.86
CA ILE A 122 -0.72 -2.30 -8.44
C ILE A 122 0.63 -1.93 -7.84
N TYR A 123 0.62 -0.97 -6.91
CA TYR A 123 1.75 -0.61 -6.08
C TYR A 123 1.65 -1.38 -4.77
N ILE A 124 2.69 -2.11 -4.39
CA ILE A 124 2.68 -2.95 -3.21
C ILE A 124 3.78 -2.47 -2.27
N ALA A 125 3.39 -2.10 -1.05
CA ALA A 125 4.27 -1.79 0.06
C ALA A 125 4.21 -2.90 1.10
N ILE A 126 5.35 -3.51 1.38
CA ILE A 126 5.51 -4.60 2.34
C ILE A 126 6.05 -4.03 3.66
N SER A 127 5.27 -4.18 4.72
CA SER A 127 5.62 -3.77 6.09
C SER A 127 6.34 -4.90 6.83
N GLY A 128 7.22 -4.56 7.76
CA GLY A 128 8.04 -5.51 8.51
C GLY A 128 9.41 -5.77 7.90
N PHE A 129 10.38 -6.07 8.76
CA PHE A 129 11.76 -6.38 8.40
C PHE A 129 12.08 -7.88 8.53
N THR A 130 11.48 -8.57 9.49
CA THR A 130 11.69 -10.01 9.70
C THR A 130 10.70 -10.86 8.89
N GLU A 131 10.90 -12.18 8.85
CA GLU A 131 9.96 -13.11 8.20
C GLU A 131 8.53 -13.01 8.79
N LYS A 132 8.42 -12.77 10.11
CA LYS A 132 7.15 -12.50 10.81
C LYS A 132 6.88 -11.00 10.94
N GLY A 133 7.50 -10.21 10.07
CA GLY A 133 7.50 -8.77 10.16
C GLY A 133 6.15 -8.19 9.84
N ASN A 134 5.81 -7.14 10.58
CA ASN A 134 4.60 -6.36 10.42
C ASN A 134 4.89 -4.87 10.64
N ILE A 135 3.86 -4.04 10.46
CA ILE A 135 3.97 -2.58 10.61
C ILE A 135 4.47 -2.13 11.99
N GLU A 136 4.29 -2.92 13.06
CA GLU A 136 4.82 -2.58 14.39
C GLU A 136 6.35 -2.64 14.42
N GLU A 137 6.99 -3.50 13.63
CA GLU A 137 8.45 -3.47 13.47
C GLU A 137 8.92 -2.16 12.83
N ASN A 138 8.17 -1.63 11.85
CA ASN A 138 8.47 -0.34 11.25
C ASN A 138 8.33 0.79 12.27
N ILE A 139 7.28 0.77 13.10
CA ILE A 139 7.09 1.74 14.20
C ILE A 139 8.21 1.65 15.24
N ARG A 140 8.61 0.42 15.61
CA ARG A 140 9.74 0.20 16.52
C ARG A 140 11.04 0.74 15.93
N LYS A 141 11.29 0.46 14.64
CA LYS A 141 12.46 0.98 13.95
C LYS A 141 12.46 2.51 13.92
N LEU A 142 11.29 3.10 13.69
CA LEU A 142 11.16 4.54 13.73
C LEU A 142 11.54 5.08 15.12
N ARG A 143 11.04 4.46 16.20
CA ARG A 143 11.40 4.83 17.59
C ARG A 143 12.90 4.73 17.85
N GLU A 144 13.58 3.71 17.34
CA GLU A 144 15.05 3.60 17.46
C GLU A 144 15.79 4.78 16.82
N VAL A 145 15.27 5.31 15.71
CA VAL A 145 15.95 6.36 14.92
C VAL A 145 15.68 7.77 15.49
N ILE A 146 14.48 8.03 16.02
CA ILE A 146 14.11 9.37 16.54
C ILE A 146 14.05 9.47 18.07
N GLY A 147 14.14 8.36 18.78
CA GLY A 147 13.95 8.29 20.22
C GLY A 147 12.49 8.15 20.64
N GLU A 148 12.26 8.18 21.96
CA GLU A 148 10.95 7.99 22.55
C GLU A 148 9.97 9.14 22.25
N ALA A 149 8.69 8.79 22.12
CA ALA A 149 7.58 9.71 21.97
C ALA A 149 6.39 9.18 22.76
N ALA A 150 5.48 10.07 23.19
CA ALA A 150 4.34 9.68 24.01
C ALA A 150 3.34 8.81 23.22
N THR A 151 3.25 9.01 21.90
CA THR A 151 2.33 8.26 21.02
C THR A 151 2.97 7.92 19.67
N LYS A 152 2.45 6.88 19.00
CA LYS A 152 2.84 6.52 17.63
C LYS A 152 2.60 7.65 16.64
N GLU A 153 1.50 8.40 16.81
CA GLU A 153 1.14 9.50 15.93
C GLU A 153 2.12 10.66 16.05
N GLU A 154 2.52 11.00 17.28
CA GLU A 154 3.55 12.00 17.53
C GLU A 154 4.88 11.58 16.91
N LEU A 155 5.25 10.29 17.09
CA LEU A 155 6.46 9.70 16.50
C LEU A 155 6.47 9.87 14.97
N LEU A 156 5.39 9.49 14.29
CA LEU A 156 5.24 9.61 12.84
C LEU A 156 5.25 11.08 12.37
N LYS A 157 4.62 11.99 13.12
CA LYS A 157 4.59 13.43 12.79
C LYS A 157 5.95 14.09 12.95
N ARG A 158 6.71 13.73 14.00
CA ARG A 158 8.06 14.27 14.27
C ARG A 158 9.12 13.70 13.32
N ALA A 159 8.89 12.53 12.74
CA ALA A 159 9.82 11.90 11.82
C ALA A 159 10.15 12.80 10.62
N SER A 160 11.45 12.95 10.33
CA SER A 160 11.92 13.53 9.07
C SER A 160 11.68 12.54 7.93
N MET A 161 11.73 13.01 6.68
CA MET A 161 11.65 12.13 5.51
C MET A 161 12.71 11.03 5.55
N LYS A 162 13.94 11.36 5.98
CA LYS A 162 15.03 10.38 6.13
C LYS A 162 14.68 9.29 7.14
N HIS A 163 14.06 9.64 8.28
CA HIS A 163 13.65 8.65 9.29
C HIS A 163 12.55 7.73 8.76
N LEU A 164 11.59 8.29 8.01
CA LEU A 164 10.52 7.51 7.39
C LEU A 164 11.02 6.59 6.29
N GLU A 165 12.02 7.01 5.51
CA GLU A 165 12.62 6.16 4.47
C GLU A 165 13.35 4.96 5.08
N GLN A 166 14.00 5.14 6.23
CA GLN A 166 14.64 4.05 6.96
C GLN A 166 13.63 3.11 7.63
N ALA A 167 12.59 3.68 8.24
CA ALA A 167 11.63 2.89 9.00
C ALA A 167 10.52 2.29 8.14
N PHE A 168 10.12 2.93 7.04
CA PHE A 168 9.04 2.52 6.14
C PHE A 168 9.52 2.51 4.67
N PRO A 169 10.55 1.73 4.32
CA PRO A 169 11.18 1.78 2.99
C PRO A 169 10.18 1.45 1.88
N GLY A 170 9.30 0.47 2.09
CA GLY A 170 8.28 0.08 1.12
C GLY A 170 7.30 1.21 0.83
N LEU A 171 6.65 1.70 1.90
CA LEU A 171 5.63 2.72 1.78
C LEU A 171 6.18 4.04 1.24
N THR A 172 7.34 4.50 1.72
CA THR A 172 7.94 5.75 1.24
C THR A 172 8.37 5.66 -0.22
N THR A 173 8.92 4.54 -0.66
CA THR A 173 9.28 4.31 -2.08
C THR A 173 8.04 4.44 -2.97
N ILE A 174 6.94 3.78 -2.58
CA ILE A 174 5.69 3.81 -3.33
C ILE A 174 5.06 5.20 -3.34
N LEU A 175 5.06 5.91 -2.21
CA LEU A 175 4.51 7.27 -2.14
C LEU A 175 5.33 8.28 -2.95
N LYS A 176 6.67 8.16 -3.00
CA LYS A 176 7.51 8.94 -3.92
C LYS A 176 7.11 8.69 -5.36
N LEU A 177 7.02 7.42 -5.76
CA LEU A 177 6.67 7.04 -7.12
C LEU A 177 5.27 7.53 -7.51
N LEU A 178 4.29 7.41 -6.61
CA LEU A 178 2.95 7.96 -6.79
C LEU A 178 2.96 9.48 -6.85
N SER A 179 3.86 10.19 -6.15
CA SER A 179 3.95 11.64 -6.26
C SER A 179 4.46 12.10 -7.63
N GLU A 180 5.31 11.30 -8.29
CA GLU A 180 5.96 11.60 -9.58
C GLU A 180 5.16 11.15 -10.81
N ASN A 181 4.48 9.99 -10.76
CA ASN A 181 3.89 9.32 -11.92
C ASN A 181 2.38 9.56 -12.13
N THR A 182 1.81 10.59 -11.50
CA THR A 182 0.40 10.96 -11.64
C THR A 182 0.17 12.46 -11.72
#